data_AF-A0A7C1H2J8-F1
#
_entry.id   AF-A0A7C1H2J8-F1
#
_cell.length_a   1.000
_cell.length_b   1.000
_cell.length_c   1.000
_cell.angle_alpha   90.00
_cell.angle_beta   90.00
_cell.angle_gamma   90.00
#
_symmetry.space_group_name_H-M   'P 1'
#
loop_
_entity.id
_entity.type
_entity.pdbx_description
1 polymer ?
#
loop_
_entity_poly.entity_id
_entity_poly.type
_entity_poly.pdbx_seq_one_letter_code
_entity_poly.pdbx_strand_id
1 'polypeptide(L)'
;MPFAVLLTDDAARDLEEIHDYVAQNDAPAKADRLIDRMEKAFAGLSKFPERGAYPKELLALGVREYREVFYKPYRIIYRVGAGAVYVLLIADGRRDMQSLLQRRLLTP
;
A
#
# COMPACT_ATOMS: atom_id res chain seq x y z
N MET A 1 5.93 4.94 21.06
CA MET A 1 6.94 5.46 20.11
C MET A 1 6.38 5.29 18.70
N PRO A 2 6.65 6.20 17.76
CA PRO A 2 6.24 6.01 16.36
C PRO A 2 6.93 4.79 15.76
N PHE A 3 6.21 4.04 14.93
CA PHE A 3 6.76 2.93 14.15
C PHE A 3 7.49 3.48 12.93
N ALA A 4 8.64 2.90 12.59
CA ALA A 4 9.25 3.16 11.28
C ALA A 4 8.34 2.63 10.17
N VAL A 5 8.23 3.35 9.06
CA VAL A 5 7.50 2.89 7.87
C VAL A 5 8.52 2.63 6.79
N LEU A 6 8.62 1.38 6.36
CA LEU A 6 9.62 0.88 5.43
C LEU A 6 8.91 0.35 4.19
N LEU A 7 9.28 0.84 3.02
CA LEU A 7 8.80 0.31 1.74
C LEU A 7 9.75 -0.80 1.30
N THR A 8 9.20 -1.90 0.82
CA THR A 8 9.98 -2.86 0.03
C THR A 8 10.36 -2.24 -1.32
N ASP A 9 11.39 -2.79 -1.97
CA ASP A 9 11.77 -2.36 -3.33
C ASP A 9 10.61 -2.57 -4.34
N ASP A 10 9.76 -3.56 -4.09
CA ASP A 10 8.53 -3.77 -4.84
C ASP A 10 7.51 -2.63 -4.62
N ALA A 11 7.25 -2.26 -3.37
CA ALA A 11 6.32 -1.16 -3.06
C ALA A 11 6.82 0.20 -3.54
N ALA A 12 8.14 0.42 -3.51
CA ALA A 12 8.75 1.63 -4.05
C ALA A 12 8.55 1.73 -5.57
N ARG A 13 8.79 0.63 -6.31
CA ARG A 13 8.51 0.55 -7.75
C ARG A 13 7.03 0.71 -8.07
N ASP A 14 6.16 0.10 -7.28
CA ASP A 14 4.71 0.27 -7.46
C ASP A 14 4.32 1.77 -7.36
N LEU A 15 4.91 2.51 -6.41
CA LEU A 15 4.64 3.94 -6.24
C LEU A 15 5.14 4.77 -7.43
N GLU A 16 6.33 4.46 -7.93
CA GLU A 16 6.94 5.10 -9.11
C GLU A 16 6.08 4.85 -10.36
N GLU A 17 5.67 3.60 -10.61
CA GLU A 17 4.80 3.25 -11.73
C GLU A 17 3.45 3.98 -11.67
N ILE A 18 2.86 4.08 -10.47
CA ILE A 18 1.60 4.83 -10.26
C ILE A 18 1.81 6.33 -10.52
N HIS A 19 2.90 6.90 -10.01
CA HIS A 19 3.24 8.29 -10.23
C HIS A 19 3.37 8.60 -11.73
N ASP A 20 4.18 7.81 -12.44
CA ASP A 20 4.45 8.01 -13.87
C ASP A 20 3.19 7.84 -14.70
N TYR A 21 2.36 6.84 -14.38
CA TYR A 21 1.07 6.66 -15.02
C TYR A 21 0.18 7.91 -14.85
N VAL A 22 0.07 8.46 -13.63
CA VAL A 22 -0.75 9.66 -13.37
C VAL A 22 -0.15 10.91 -14.01
N ALA A 23 1.17 11.05 -14.03
CA ALA A 23 1.84 12.17 -14.69
C ALA A 23 1.55 12.19 -16.20
N GLN A 24 1.57 11.01 -16.83
CA GLN A 24 1.35 10.84 -18.26
C GLN A 24 -0.13 10.94 -18.68
N ASN A 25 -1.05 10.35 -17.90
CA ASN A 25 -2.45 10.21 -18.30
C ASN A 25 -3.38 11.29 -17.73
N ASP A 26 -2.96 11.99 -16.67
CA ASP A 26 -3.82 12.85 -15.87
C ASP A 26 -3.29 14.29 -15.79
N ALA A 27 -2.14 14.49 -15.14
CA ALA A 27 -1.32 15.71 -15.12
C ALA A 27 -0.16 15.55 -14.12
N PRO A 28 1.04 16.11 -14.37
CA PRO A 28 2.16 16.08 -13.41
C PRO A 28 1.78 16.58 -12.01
N ALA A 29 1.05 17.70 -11.93
CA ALA A 29 0.61 18.26 -10.65
C ALA A 29 -0.34 17.34 -9.86
N LYS A 30 -1.02 16.38 -10.52
CA LYS A 30 -1.83 15.35 -9.84
C LYS A 30 -0.94 14.23 -9.30
N ALA A 31 0.15 13.92 -9.99
CA ALA A 31 1.13 12.93 -9.57
C ALA A 31 1.90 13.41 -8.32
N ASP A 32 2.32 14.68 -8.28
CA ASP A 32 2.95 15.27 -7.08
C ASP A 32 2.01 15.22 -5.88
N ARG A 33 0.75 15.61 -6.07
CA ARG A 33 -0.28 15.54 -5.01
C ARG A 33 -0.56 14.11 -4.54
N LEU A 34 -0.35 13.11 -5.40
CA LEU A 34 -0.48 11.71 -5.03
C LEU A 34 0.64 11.33 -4.06
N ILE A 35 1.89 11.72 -4.34
CA ILE A 35 3.03 11.49 -3.43
C ILE A 35 2.78 12.14 -2.07
N ASP A 36 2.42 13.42 -2.02
CA ASP A 36 2.10 14.13 -0.76
C ASP A 36 1.05 13.41 0.09
N ARG A 37 0.10 12.74 -0.57
CA ARG A 37 -1.01 12.05 0.09
C ARG A 37 -0.61 10.66 0.56
N MET A 38 0.25 9.97 -0.19
CA MET A 38 0.87 8.72 0.24
C MET A 38 1.75 8.94 1.47
N GLU A 39 2.57 10.01 1.48
CA GLU A 39 3.37 10.38 2.66
C GLU A 39 2.50 10.62 3.89
N LYS A 40 1.37 11.32 3.75
CA LYS A 40 0.39 11.49 4.85
C LYS A 40 -0.20 10.17 5.32
N ALA A 41 -0.45 9.23 4.40
CA ALA A 41 -0.92 7.90 4.76
C ALA A 41 0.14 7.14 5.58
N PHE A 42 1.40 7.19 5.17
CA PHE A 42 2.55 6.60 5.88
C PHE A 42 2.75 7.23 7.25
N ALA A 43 2.70 8.56 7.36
CA ALA A 43 2.77 9.25 8.66
C ALA A 43 1.66 8.81 9.61
N GLY A 44 0.45 8.55 9.08
CA GLY A 44 -0.65 7.96 9.84
C GLY A 44 -0.37 6.53 10.31
N LEU A 45 0.26 5.70 9.46
CA LEU A 45 0.65 4.33 9.83
C LEU A 45 1.74 4.30 10.90
N SER A 46 2.70 5.23 10.84
CA SER A 46 3.74 5.37 11.87
C SER A 46 3.14 5.58 13.27
N LYS A 47 2.04 6.34 13.38
CA LYS A 47 1.37 6.61 14.65
C LYS A 47 0.40 5.51 15.07
N PHE A 48 -0.31 4.93 14.11
CA PHE A 48 -1.39 3.98 14.34
C PHE A 48 -1.27 2.79 13.38
N PRO A 49 -0.28 1.90 13.58
CA PRO A 49 0.02 0.83 12.64
C PRO A 49 -1.10 -0.22 12.57
N GLU A 50 -1.87 -0.42 13.63
CA GLU A 50 -2.95 -1.43 13.65
C GLU A 50 -4.29 -0.91 13.06
N ARG A 51 -4.35 0.34 12.58
CA ARG A 51 -5.61 0.97 12.13
C ARG A 51 -6.17 0.40 10.83
N GLY A 52 -5.34 -0.28 10.05
CA GLY A 52 -5.75 -0.81 8.75
C GLY A 52 -6.69 -1.99 8.89
N ALA A 53 -7.65 -2.07 7.97
CA ALA A 53 -8.50 -3.24 7.85
C ALA A 53 -7.69 -4.43 7.31
N TYR A 54 -8.23 -5.64 7.43
CA TYR A 54 -7.67 -6.79 6.73
C TYR A 54 -8.19 -6.81 5.29
N PRO A 55 -7.34 -7.00 4.26
CA PRO A 55 -7.80 -7.17 2.88
C PRO A 55 -8.81 -8.31 2.80
N LYS A 56 -10.02 -8.04 2.32
CA LYS A 56 -11.11 -9.03 2.24
C LYS A 56 -10.70 -10.28 1.47
N GLU A 57 -9.87 -10.11 0.44
CA GLU A 57 -9.36 -11.18 -0.43
C GLU A 57 -8.47 -12.15 0.35
N LEU A 58 -7.63 -11.63 1.25
CA LEU A 58 -6.75 -12.43 2.10
C LEU A 58 -7.50 -12.99 3.31
N LEU A 59 -8.44 -12.21 3.86
CA LEU A 59 -9.28 -12.66 4.96
C LEU A 59 -10.15 -13.86 4.56
N ALA A 60 -10.64 -13.90 3.31
CA ALA A 60 -11.37 -15.04 2.75
C ALA A 60 -10.53 -16.33 2.71
N LEU A 61 -9.20 -16.22 2.71
CA LEU A 61 -8.25 -17.33 2.78
C LEU A 61 -7.78 -17.63 4.21
N GLY A 62 -8.33 -16.95 5.21
CA GLY A 62 -7.90 -17.06 6.61
C GLY A 62 -6.60 -16.32 6.94
N VAL A 63 -6.05 -15.55 5.99
CA VAL A 63 -4.79 -14.82 6.18
C VAL A 63 -5.04 -13.48 6.85
N ARG A 64 -4.44 -13.28 8.03
CA ARG A 64 -4.58 -12.06 8.86
C ARG A 64 -3.26 -11.34 9.13
N GLU A 65 -2.18 -11.75 8.48
CA GLU A 65 -0.87 -11.10 8.62
C GLU A 65 -0.85 -9.69 7.99
N TYR A 66 -1.67 -9.49 6.96
CA TYR A 66 -1.67 -8.26 6.16
C TYR A 66 -2.79 -7.32 6.55
N ARG A 67 -2.49 -6.03 6.52
CA ARG A 67 -3.41 -4.92 6.72
C ARG A 67 -3.42 -4.03 5.50
N GLU A 68 -4.46 -3.22 5.38
CA GLU A 68 -4.59 -2.22 4.34
C GLU A 68 -5.12 -0.88 4.83
N VAL A 69 -4.67 0.16 4.13
CA VAL A 69 -5.29 1.47 4.16
C VAL A 69 -5.53 1.96 2.74
N PHE A 70 -6.49 2.86 2.60
CA PHE A 70 -6.92 3.37 1.30
C PHE A 70 -6.50 4.82 1.13
N TYR A 71 -6.03 5.14 -0.06
CA TYR A 71 -6.00 6.49 -0.61
C TYR A 71 -6.44 6.42 -2.07
N LYS A 72 -7.68 6.84 -2.35
CA LYS A 72 -8.38 6.72 -3.64
C LYS A 72 -7.48 6.62 -4.89
N PRO A 73 -7.76 5.73 -5.84
CA PRO A 73 -8.33 4.38 -5.69
C PRO A 73 -7.31 3.38 -5.10
N TYR A 74 -6.15 3.86 -4.66
CA TYR A 74 -5.02 3.03 -4.28
C TYR A 74 -5.18 2.38 -2.91
N ARG A 75 -4.70 1.14 -2.83
CA ARG A 75 -4.60 0.32 -1.62
C ARG A 75 -3.12 0.21 -1.27
N ILE A 76 -2.81 0.47 -0.01
CA ILE A 76 -1.47 0.29 0.56
C ILE A 76 -1.56 -0.95 1.44
N ILE A 77 -0.93 -2.04 1.01
CA ILE A 77 -0.89 -3.30 1.75
C ILE A 77 0.40 -3.35 2.57
N TYR A 78 0.25 -3.59 3.86
CA TYR A 78 1.37 -3.58 4.80
C TYR A 78 1.23 -4.68 5.86
N ARG A 79 2.31 -4.96 6.58
CA ARG A 79 2.29 -5.76 7.82
C ARG A 79 2.96 -4.99 8.94
N VAL A 80 2.61 -5.33 10.18
CA VAL A 80 3.21 -4.74 11.38
C VAL A 80 4.04 -5.81 12.08
N GLY A 81 5.30 -5.51 12.37
CA GLY A 81 6.20 -6.45 13.05
C GLY A 81 7.52 -5.82 13.42
N ALA A 82 8.20 -6.35 14.44
CA ALA A 82 9.52 -5.88 14.87
C ALA A 82 9.62 -4.36 15.11
N GLY A 83 8.53 -3.72 15.58
CA GLY A 83 8.50 -2.26 15.81
C GLY A 83 8.43 -1.40 14.54
N ALA A 84 8.13 -2.00 13.37
CA ALA A 84 8.01 -1.32 12.09
C ALA A 84 6.75 -1.72 11.32
N VAL A 85 6.36 -0.85 10.39
CA VAL A 85 5.36 -1.07 9.36
C VAL A 85 6.10 -1.34 8.05
N TYR A 86 5.89 -2.51 7.47
CA TYR A 86 6.47 -2.87 6.18
C TYR A 86 5.40 -2.77 5.10
N VAL A 87 5.50 -1.78 4.23
CA VAL A 87 4.64 -1.62 3.06
C VAL A 87 5.16 -2.55 1.98
N LEU A 88 4.35 -3.53 1.57
CA LEU A 88 4.75 -4.58 0.63
C LEU A 88 4.24 -4.34 -0.80
N LEU A 89 3.09 -3.65 -0.92
CA LEU A 89 2.43 -3.44 -2.20
C LEU A 89 1.63 -2.14 -2.16
N ILE A 90 1.71 -1.35 -3.24
CA ILE A 90 0.83 -0.23 -3.50
C ILE A 90 0.13 -0.49 -4.83
N ALA A 91 -1.19 -0.49 -4.85
CA ALA A 91 -1.91 -0.90 -6.06
C ALA A 91 -3.20 -0.11 -6.26
N ASP A 92 -3.57 0.12 -7.52
CA ASP A 92 -4.90 0.61 -7.85
C ASP A 92 -5.95 -0.46 -7.51
N GLY A 93 -6.79 -0.16 -6.52
CA GLY A 93 -7.84 -1.05 -6.02
C GLY A 93 -8.95 -1.35 -7.02
N ARG A 94 -8.98 -0.69 -8.17
CA ARG A 94 -9.90 -0.98 -9.29
C ARG A 94 -9.48 -2.20 -10.11
N ARG A 95 -8.23 -2.66 -9.97
CA ARG A 95 -7.71 -3.87 -10.64
C ARG A 95 -8.31 -5.12 -9.99
N ASP A 96 -8.05 -6.28 -10.60
CA ASP A 96 -8.30 -7.56 -9.96
C ASP A 96 -7.36 -7.76 -8.77
N MET A 97 -7.83 -7.33 -7.60
CA MET A 97 -7.07 -7.38 -6.35
C MET A 97 -6.89 -8.80 -5.83
N GLN A 98 -7.80 -9.73 -6.15
CA GLN A 98 -7.65 -11.12 -5.73
C GLN A 98 -6.44 -11.75 -6.42
N SER A 99 -6.40 -11.70 -7.75
CA SER A 99 -5.28 -12.23 -8.52
C SER A 99 -3.97 -11.50 -8.22
N LEU A 100 -4.03 -10.17 -8.02
CA LEU A 100 -2.85 -9.37 -7.71
C LEU A 100 -2.23 -9.74 -6.36
N LEU A 101 -3.04 -9.84 -5.30
CA LEU A 101 -2.55 -10.13 -3.95
C LEU A 101 -2.01 -11.57 -3.86
N GLN A 102 -2.67 -12.53 -4.50
CA GLN A 102 -2.16 -13.91 -4.56
C GLN A 102 -0.78 -13.96 -5.22
N ARG A 103 -0.63 -13.29 -6.38
CA ARG A 103 0.64 -13.26 -7.11
C ARG A 103 1.75 -12.55 -6.35
N ARG A 104 1.45 -11.42 -5.70
CA ARG A 104 2.46 -10.56 -5.07
C ARG A 104 2.83 -10.96 -3.65
N LEU A 105 1.94 -11.63 -2.91
CA LEU A 105 2.11 -11.86 -1.47
C LEU A 105 2.08 -13.33 -1.06
N LEU A 106 1.50 -14.21 -1.87
CA LEU A 106 1.31 -15.63 -1.52
C LEU A 106 2.09 -16.58 -2.43
N THR A 107 2.77 -16.06 -3.44
CA THR A 107 3.64 -16.85 -4.31
C THR A 107 5.07 -16.81 -3.74
N PRO A 108 5.74 -17.97 -3.54
CA PRO A 108 7.08 -18.05 -2.97
C PRO A 108 8.17 -17.47 -3.88
#